data_AF-A0A932I4D5-F1
#
_entry.id   AF-A0A932I4D5-F1
#
_cell.length_a   1.000
_cell.length_b   1.000
_cell.length_c   1.000
_cell.angle_alpha   90.00
_cell.angle_beta   90.00
_cell.angle_gamma   90.00
#
_symmetry.space_group_name_H-M   'P 1'
#
loop_
_entity.id
_entity.type
_entity.pdbx_description
1 polymer ?
#
loop_
_entity_poly.entity_id
_entity_poly.type
_entity_poly.pdbx_seq_one_letter_code
_entity_poly.pdbx_strand_id
1 'polypeptide(L)'
;MSAIAAPYHIVLQRKNQVLLSFLKIRAVVNGREIYPLPDSRPVVIPVQANHPRIVITDGYHITAPLKLVYKDLPVYCFKVVCAVSDGQLLGGFGALAILYLSGFYSGIMALKVFSFIPVIYLLAFYYLNRKEFIRLIPVTN
;
A
#
# COMPACT_ATOMS: atom_id res chain seq x y z
N MET A 1 42.16 3.62 -10.77
CA MET A 1 41.28 2.52 -10.28
C MET A 1 40.19 3.16 -9.45
N SER A 2 38.98 3.30 -10.00
CA SER A 2 37.85 3.89 -9.24
C SER A 2 37.38 2.86 -8.22
N ALA A 3 37.45 3.20 -6.93
CA ALA A 3 36.86 2.39 -5.89
C ALA A 3 35.37 2.20 -6.19
N ILE A 4 34.93 0.96 -6.36
CA ILE A 4 33.50 0.63 -6.48
C ILE A 4 32.92 0.91 -5.09
N ALA A 5 32.24 2.05 -4.94
CA ALA A 5 31.53 2.37 -3.72
C ALA A 5 30.55 1.24 -3.41
N ALA A 6 30.49 0.80 -2.14
CA ALA A 6 29.59 -0.26 -1.75
C ALA A 6 28.13 0.14 -2.10
N PRO A 7 27.35 -0.74 -2.75
CA PRO A 7 26.00 -0.38 -3.17
C PRO A 7 25.13 -0.10 -1.96
N TYR A 8 24.29 0.93 -2.06
CA TYR A 8 23.22 1.19 -1.09
C TYR A 8 22.08 0.19 -1.32
N HIS A 9 21.36 -0.17 -0.27
CA HIS A 9 20.28 -1.15 -0.37
C HIS A 9 18.95 -0.53 0.09
N ILE A 10 17.89 -0.86 -0.63
CA ILE A 10 16.51 -0.59 -0.25
C ILE A 10 15.83 -1.94 -0.08
N VAL A 11 15.35 -2.22 1.12
CA VAL A 11 14.60 -3.44 1.41
C VAL A 11 13.13 -3.05 1.50
N LEU A 12 12.31 -3.61 0.62
CA LEU A 12 10.87 -3.38 0.58
C LEU A 12 10.15 -4.67 0.93
N GLN A 13 9.28 -4.61 1.94
CA GLN A 13 8.42 -5.72 2.32
C GLN A 13 6.96 -5.31 2.20
N ARG A 14 6.17 -6.08 1.46
CA ARG A 14 4.74 -5.89 1.40
C ARG A 14 4.08 -6.49 2.65
N LYS A 15 3.19 -5.73 3.29
CA LYS A 15 2.37 -6.26 4.37
C LYS A 15 1.31 -7.18 3.79
N ASN A 16 1.06 -8.30 4.47
CA ASN A 16 -0.06 -9.17 4.17
C ASN A 16 -1.37 -8.47 4.62
N GLN A 17 -2.07 -7.85 3.67
CA GLN A 17 -3.40 -7.26 3.85
C GLN A 17 -4.27 -7.71 2.69
N VAL A 18 -5.56 -7.93 2.94
CA VAL A 18 -6.52 -8.45 1.96
C VAL A 18 -6.62 -7.51 0.75
N LEU A 19 -6.77 -6.21 0.97
CA LEU A 19 -6.84 -5.25 -0.14
C LEU A 19 -5.55 -5.18 -0.94
N LEU A 20 -4.40 -5.27 -0.26
CA LEU A 20 -3.14 -5.29 -0.95
C LEU A 20 -3.02 -6.52 -1.82
N SER A 21 -3.42 -7.72 -1.36
CA SER A 21 -3.22 -9.01 -2.05
C SER A 21 -3.72 -9.00 -3.50
N PHE A 22 -4.84 -8.32 -3.77
CA PHE A 22 -5.42 -8.17 -5.10
C PHE A 22 -4.65 -7.21 -6.03
N LEU A 23 -3.80 -6.34 -5.48
CA LEU A 23 -3.11 -5.29 -6.22
C LEU A 23 -1.72 -5.74 -6.70
N LYS A 24 -1.38 -5.36 -7.94
CA LYS A 24 -0.08 -5.61 -8.56
C LYS A 24 0.92 -4.53 -8.16
N ILE A 25 1.40 -4.60 -6.92
CA ILE A 25 2.32 -3.60 -6.37
C ILE A 25 3.71 -3.69 -7.01
N ARG A 26 4.26 -2.52 -7.35
CA ARG A 26 5.58 -2.33 -7.94
C ARG A 26 6.28 -1.15 -7.24
N ALA A 27 7.58 -1.26 -7.07
CA ALA A 27 8.44 -0.16 -6.70
C ALA A 27 9.11 0.40 -7.95
N VAL A 28 9.11 1.73 -8.09
CA VAL A 28 9.81 2.45 -9.14
C VAL A 28 10.94 3.23 -8.51
N VAL A 29 12.18 2.95 -8.92
CA VAL A 29 13.38 3.64 -8.45
C VAL A 29 13.90 4.57 -9.56
N ASN A 30 14.15 5.82 -9.18
CA ASN A 30 14.64 6.89 -10.07
C ASN A 30 13.80 7.10 -11.34
N GLY A 31 12.52 6.69 -11.33
CA GLY A 31 11.60 6.82 -12.45
C GLY A 31 11.88 5.92 -13.65
N ARG A 32 12.82 4.96 -13.55
CA ARG A 32 13.22 4.10 -14.67
C ARG A 32 13.18 2.62 -14.32
N GLU A 33 13.66 2.26 -13.13
CA GLU A 33 13.77 0.86 -12.72
C GLU A 33 12.49 0.42 -12.00
N ILE A 34 11.90 -0.70 -12.42
CA ILE A 34 10.64 -1.20 -11.89
C ILE A 34 10.87 -2.59 -11.27
N TYR A 35 10.54 -2.73 -10.00
CA TYR A 35 10.67 -3.96 -9.24
C TYR A 35 9.29 -4.44 -8.77
N PRO A 36 8.84 -5.65 -9.13
CA PRO A 36 7.60 -6.19 -8.61
C PRO A 36 7.74 -6.48 -7.11
N LEU A 37 6.69 -6.20 -6.33
CA LEU A 37 6.65 -6.44 -4.88
C LEU A 37 5.68 -7.59 -4.55
N PRO A 38 6.18 -8.86 -4.53
CA PRO A 38 5.37 -10.00 -4.09
C PRO A 38 5.04 -9.88 -2.59
N ASP A 39 3.99 -10.58 -2.19
CA ASP A 39 3.56 -10.71 -0.79
C ASP A 39 4.39 -11.72 0.01
N SER A 40 5.02 -12.68 -0.67
CA SER A 40 5.72 -13.81 -0.04
C SER A 40 7.13 -13.51 0.46
N ARG A 41 7.80 -12.49 -0.08
CA ARG A 41 9.20 -12.21 0.26
C ARG A 41 9.57 -10.73 0.17
N PRO A 42 10.50 -10.25 1.02
CA PRO A 42 11.11 -8.93 0.84
C PRO A 42 11.86 -8.84 -0.49
N VAL A 43 11.90 -7.64 -1.07
CA VAL A 43 12.65 -7.32 -2.27
C VAL A 43 13.79 -6.39 -1.90
N VAL A 44 15.00 -6.78 -2.26
CA VAL A 44 16.22 -6.00 -2.04
C VAL A 44 16.62 -5.34 -3.35
N ILE A 45 16.71 -4.01 -3.35
CA ILE A 45 17.05 -3.22 -4.52
C ILE A 45 18.41 -2.56 -4.27
N PRO A 46 19.47 -2.94 -5.01
CA PRO A 46 20.76 -2.27 -4.94
C PRO A 46 20.72 -0.94 -5.69
N VAL A 47 21.30 0.11 -5.12
CA VAL A 47 21.38 1.45 -5.70
C VAL A 47 22.82 1.93 -5.67
N GLN A 48 23.33 2.37 -6.82
CA GLN A 48 24.72 2.79 -6.99
C GLN A 48 24.96 4.26 -6.59
N ALA A 49 23.92 5.09 -6.64
CA ALA A 49 24.01 6.52 -6.34
C ALA A 49 23.29 6.87 -5.03
N ASN A 50 23.90 7.74 -4.23
CA ASN A 50 23.21 8.35 -3.10
C ASN A 50 22.06 9.23 -3.63
N HIS A 51 21.02 9.40 -2.83
CA HIS A 51 19.77 10.09 -3.19
C HIS A 51 18.81 9.40 -4.18
N PRO A 52 18.55 8.08 -4.06
CA PRO A 52 17.51 7.47 -4.88
C PRO A 52 16.14 8.05 -4.54
N ARG A 53 15.30 8.18 -5.58
CA ARG A 53 13.89 8.49 -5.45
C ARG A 53 13.09 7.22 -5.62
N ILE A 54 12.24 6.92 -4.65
CA ILE A 54 11.36 5.75 -4.68
C ILE A 54 9.90 6.14 -4.71
N VAL A 55 9.14 5.41 -5.50
CA VAL A 55 7.69 5.51 -5.61
C VAL A 55 7.12 4.11 -5.59
N ILE A 56 6.03 3.88 -4.88
CA ILE A 56 5.27 2.64 -4.95
C ILE A 56 4.01 2.87 -5.78
N THR A 57 3.67 1.92 -6.62
CA THR A 57 2.48 1.99 -7.47
C THR A 57 1.87 0.62 -7.74
N ASP A 58 0.56 0.59 -7.97
CA ASP A 58 -0.16 -0.55 -8.54
C ASP A 58 -0.60 -0.31 -10.00
N GLY A 59 -0.20 0.82 -10.59
CA GLY A 59 -0.63 1.31 -11.90
C GLY A 59 -1.71 2.40 -11.85
N TYR A 60 -2.45 2.52 -10.75
CA TYR A 60 -3.50 3.54 -10.54
C TYR A 60 -3.16 4.47 -9.37
N HIS A 61 -2.81 3.88 -8.23
CA HIS A 61 -2.28 4.56 -7.06
C HIS A 61 -0.78 4.77 -7.23
N ILE A 62 -0.31 5.98 -6.91
CA ILE A 62 1.10 6.35 -7.02
C ILE A 62 1.45 7.16 -5.78
N THR A 63 2.33 6.64 -4.93
CA THR A 63 2.75 7.35 -3.72
C THR A 63 3.53 8.61 -4.06
N ALA A 64 3.60 9.55 -3.11
CA ALA A 64 4.53 10.66 -3.23
C ALA A 64 5.98 10.13 -3.36
N PRO A 65 6.81 10.76 -4.21
CA PRO A 65 8.20 10.34 -4.38
C PRO A 65 8.98 10.61 -3.08
N LEU A 66 9.55 9.55 -2.52
CA LEU A 66 10.42 9.64 -1.34
C LEU A 66 11.89 9.68 -1.79
N LYS A 67 12.60 10.75 -1.46
CA LYS A 67 14.04 10.87 -1.68
C LYS A 67 14.78 10.35 -0.46
N LEU A 68 15.56 9.28 -0.61
CA LEU A 68 16.39 8.73 0.47
C LEU A 68 17.69 9.52 0.59
N VAL A 69 18.31 9.50 1.77
CA VAL A 69 19.62 10.14 1.99
C VAL A 69 20.45 9.19 2.85
N TYR A 70 21.40 8.50 2.22
CA TYR A 70 22.29 7.60 2.94
C TYR A 70 23.41 8.42 3.57
N LYS A 71 23.53 8.34 4.90
CA LYS A 71 24.61 8.94 5.68
C LYS A 71 25.47 7.84 6.30
N ASP A 72 24.99 7.22 7.37
CA ASP A 72 25.76 6.27 8.17
C ASP A 72 25.39 4.81 7.90
N LEU A 73 24.11 4.55 7.57
CA LEU A 73 23.60 3.21 7.28
C LEU A 73 23.42 3.04 5.76
N PRO A 74 24.00 1.99 5.14
CA PRO A 74 23.86 1.75 3.71
C PRO A 74 22.53 1.07 3.35
N VAL A 75 21.58 0.96 4.29
CA VAL A 75 20.32 0.21 4.12
C VAL A 75 19.14 1.01 4.64
N TYR A 76 18.08 1.09 3.84
CA TYR A 76 16.74 1.49 4.29
C TYR A 76 15.75 0.35 4.16
N CYS A 77 15.01 0.07 5.23
CA CYS A 77 13.94 -0.93 5.25
C CYS A 77 12.58 -0.23 5.27
N PHE A 78 11.68 -0.62 4.37
CA PHE A 78 10.31 -0.12 4.34
C PHE A 78 9.29 -1.25 4.27
N LYS A 79 8.16 -1.01 4.93
CA LYS A 79 6.93 -1.78 4.76
C LYS A 79 5.99 -1.02 3.84
N VAL A 80 5.48 -1.72 2.83
CA VAL A 80 4.40 -1.24 1.96
C VAL A 80 3.07 -1.70 2.53
N VAL A 81 2.19 -0.75 2.84
CA VAL A 81 0.89 -1.00 3.45
C VAL A 81 -0.23 -0.28 2.69
N CYS A 82 -1.46 -0.73 2.88
CA CYS A 82 -2.68 -0.04 2.46
C CYS A 82 -3.17 0.87 3.59
N ALA A 83 -3.74 2.02 3.23
CA ALA A 83 -4.40 2.94 4.17
C ALA A 83 -5.60 2.29 4.87
N VAL A 84 -6.29 1.37 4.19
CA VAL A 84 -7.41 0.60 4.76
C VAL A 84 -6.88 -0.69 5.37
N SER A 85 -7.16 -0.89 6.66
CA SER A 85 -6.77 -2.11 7.39
C SER A 85 -7.78 -3.24 7.18
N ASP A 86 -7.35 -4.48 7.40
CA ASP A 86 -8.24 -5.64 7.33
C ASP A 86 -9.37 -5.56 8.38
N GLY A 87 -9.10 -4.95 9.54
CA GLY A 87 -10.11 -4.70 10.58
C GLY A 87 -11.18 -3.69 10.14
N GLN A 88 -10.79 -2.63 9.41
CA GLN A 88 -11.76 -1.69 8.83
C GLN A 88 -12.60 -2.35 7.74
N LEU A 89 -11.99 -3.21 6.91
CA LEU A 89 -12.69 -3.97 5.89
C LEU A 89 -13.71 -4.93 6.52
N LEU A 90 -13.31 -5.67 7.54
CA LEU A 90 -14.17 -6.61 8.27
C LEU A 90 -15.31 -5.88 8.99
N GLY A 91 -15.01 -4.75 9.65
CA GLY A 91 -16.02 -3.92 10.29
C GLY A 91 -17.04 -3.35 9.31
N GLY A 92 -16.59 -2.87 8.15
CA GLY A 92 -17.47 -2.39 7.07
C GLY A 92 -18.36 -3.49 6.51
N PHE A 93 -17.80 -4.69 6.31
CA PHE A 93 -18.57 -5.87 5.87
C PHE A 93 -19.59 -6.31 6.94
N GLY A 94 -19.20 -6.33 8.21
CA GLY A 94 -20.10 -6.66 9.32
C GLY A 94 -21.27 -5.67 9.43
N ALA A 95 -21.00 -4.36 9.33
CA ALA A 95 -22.03 -3.33 9.33
C ALA A 95 -23.01 -3.50 8.16
N LEU A 96 -22.50 -3.78 6.96
CA LEU A 96 -23.33 -4.09 5.79
C LEU A 96 -24.22 -5.32 6.06
N ALA A 97 -23.63 -6.43 6.54
CA ALA A 97 -24.36 -7.66 6.78
C ALA A 97 -25.49 -7.46 7.80
N ILE A 98 -25.20 -6.80 8.93
CA ILE A 98 -26.20 -6.53 9.97
C ILE A 98 -27.34 -5.66 9.41
N LEU A 99 -27.03 -4.52 8.78
CA LEU A 99 -28.05 -3.62 8.25
C LEU A 99 -28.89 -4.28 7.16
N TYR A 100 -28.25 -5.04 6.26
CA TYR A 100 -28.95 -5.74 5.18
C TYR A 100 -29.90 -6.81 5.73
N LEU A 101 -29.43 -7.65 6.67
CA LEU A 101 -30.24 -8.69 7.30
C LEU A 101 -31.38 -8.10 8.14
N SER A 102 -31.12 -7.03 8.90
CA SER A 102 -32.17 -6.32 9.63
C SER A 102 -33.22 -5.72 8.69
N GLY A 103 -32.80 -5.10 7.58
CA GLY A 103 -33.71 -4.59 6.55
C GLY A 103 -34.48 -5.70 5.83
N PHE A 104 -33.86 -6.87 5.65
CA PHE A 104 -34.51 -8.04 5.08
C PHE A 104 -35.59 -8.59 6.02
N TYR A 105 -35.27 -8.78 7.30
CA TYR A 105 -36.20 -9.31 8.29
C TYR A 105 -37.35 -8.35 8.62
N SER A 106 -37.06 -7.05 8.77
CA SER A 106 -38.06 -6.03 9.10
C SER A 106 -38.91 -5.57 7.91
N GLY A 107 -38.52 -5.93 6.67
CA GLY A 107 -39.14 -5.42 5.46
C GLY A 107 -38.79 -3.95 5.12
N ILE A 108 -37.96 -3.29 5.93
CA ILE A 108 -37.60 -1.88 5.73
C ILE A 108 -36.56 -1.75 4.61
N MET A 109 -37.01 -1.27 3.44
CA MET A 109 -36.15 -1.08 2.26
C MET A 109 -34.98 -0.12 2.50
N ALA A 110 -35.18 0.94 3.30
CA ALA A 110 -34.15 1.93 3.59
C ALA A 110 -32.90 1.31 4.23
N LEU A 111 -33.06 0.33 5.14
CA LEU A 111 -31.94 -0.36 5.77
C LEU A 111 -31.11 -1.15 4.76
N LYS A 112 -31.75 -1.76 3.76
CA LYS A 112 -31.05 -2.46 2.67
C LYS A 112 -30.24 -1.48 1.83
N VAL A 113 -30.80 -0.32 1.49
CA VAL A 113 -30.08 0.72 0.73
C VAL A 113 -28.89 1.24 1.53
N PHE A 114 -29.09 1.60 2.80
CA PHE A 114 -28.02 2.13 3.65
C PHE A 114 -26.96 1.09 4.02
N SER A 115 -27.27 -0.20 3.94
CA SER A 115 -26.27 -1.26 4.12
C SER A 115 -25.11 -1.16 3.13
N PHE A 116 -25.28 -0.52 1.97
CA PHE A 116 -24.23 -0.32 0.98
C PHE A 116 -23.33 0.89 1.23
N ILE A 117 -23.64 1.74 2.23
CA ILE A 117 -22.79 2.90 2.57
C ILE A 117 -21.33 2.51 2.80
N PRO A 118 -20.98 1.46 3.57
CA PRO A 118 -19.59 1.06 3.77
C PRO A 118 -18.87 0.71 2.46
N VAL A 119 -19.57 0.07 1.51
CA VAL A 119 -19.01 -0.28 0.20
C VAL A 119 -18.81 0.96 -0.67
N ILE A 120 -19.81 1.84 -0.73
CA ILE A 120 -19.72 3.10 -1.49
C ILE A 120 -18.58 3.96 -0.93
N TYR A 121 -18.48 4.07 0.39
CA TYR A 121 -17.40 4.79 1.07
C TYR A 121 -16.02 4.21 0.73
N LEU A 122 -15.87 2.88 0.79
CA LEU A 122 -14.60 2.23 0.45
C LEU A 122 -14.22 2.48 -1.01
N LEU A 123 -15.17 2.39 -1.94
CA LEU A 123 -14.94 2.67 -3.36
C LEU A 123 -14.56 4.14 -3.56
N ALA A 124 -15.31 5.08 -2.98
CA ALA A 124 -14.98 6.50 -3.05
C ALA A 124 -13.58 6.76 -2.50
N PHE A 125 -13.23 6.16 -1.35
CA PHE A 125 -11.90 6.28 -0.76
C PHE A 125 -10.82 5.73 -1.69
N TYR A 126 -11.01 4.56 -2.28
CA TYR A 126 -10.09 3.95 -3.24
C TYR A 126 -9.91 4.84 -4.48
N TYR A 127 -10.99 5.29 -5.11
CA TYR A 127 -10.88 6.04 -6.36
C TYR A 127 -10.37 7.47 -6.18
N LEU A 128 -10.72 8.13 -5.07
CA LEU A 128 -10.37 9.54 -4.83
C LEU A 128 -8.98 9.69 -4.20
N ASN A 129 -8.56 8.80 -3.29
CA ASN A 129 -7.29 8.96 -2.55
C ASN A 129 -6.08 8.31 -3.23
N ARG A 130 -5.85 8.66 -4.50
CA ARG A 130 -4.83 8.02 -5.36
C ARG A 130 -3.41 7.99 -4.78
N LYS A 131 -3.02 9.02 -4.03
CA LYS A 131 -1.64 9.20 -3.52
C LYS A 131 -1.39 8.60 -2.15
N GLU A 132 -2.44 8.45 -1.36
CA GLU A 132 -2.33 8.07 0.06
C GLU A 132 -2.84 6.67 0.36
N PHE A 133 -3.48 6.04 -0.63
CA PHE A 133 -4.00 4.68 -0.51
C PHE A 133 -2.90 3.66 -0.24
N ILE A 134 -1.80 3.73 -0.99
CA ILE A 134 -0.59 2.96 -0.72
C ILE A 134 0.33 3.83 0.14
N ARG A 135 0.89 3.25 1.19
CA ARG A 135 1.81 3.95 2.10
C ARG A 135 3.11 3.19 2.23
N LEU A 136 4.19 3.95 2.29
CA LEU A 136 5.53 3.45 2.55
C LEU A 136 5.90 3.83 3.99
N ILE A 137 6.03 2.85 4.87
CA ILE A 137 6.34 3.05 6.28
C ILE A 137 7.79 2.60 6.53
N PRO A 138 8.67 3.47 7.05
CA PRO A 138 10.03 3.05 7.42
C PRO A 138 9.96 2.04 8.56
N VAL A 139 10.73 0.96 8.44
CA VAL A 139 10.97 0.01 9.53
C VAL A 139 12.18 0.54 10.29
N THR A 140 11.93 1.33 11.33
CA THR A 140 12.96 1.59 12.34
C THR A 140 13.20 0.29 13.12
N ASN A 141 14.47 -0.10 13.19
CA ASN A 141 14.92 -1.03 14.23
C ASN A 141 14.83 -0.36 15.60
#